data_AF-A0A5N8W3E1-F1
#
_entry.id   AF-A0A5N8W3E1-F1
#
_cell.length_a   1.000
_cell.length_b   1.000
_cell.length_c   1.000
_cell.angle_alpha   90.00
_cell.angle_beta   90.00
_cell.angle_gamma   90.00
#
_symmetry.space_group_name_H-M   'P 1'
#
loop_
_entity.id
_entity.type
_entity.pdbx_description
1 polymer ?
#
loop_
_entity_poly.entity_id
_entity_poly.type
_entity_poly.pdbx_seq_one_letter_code
_entity_poly.pdbx_strand_id
1 'polypeptide(L)'
;MVDHVEDLLVTGNRWAERIRGRVTNLSPDLEALVLHLAACGAFWDWHYKVDAAWKRQTKALLKAEGARELVYEAIRQLAAGGSLHDCTDPAVGYQELVDKERPSPTRDLAYGFALAAGYLERGAAPGDLEALVGDLVTVARKNAFVLDGYYKRDDSLSGAVFTSLAELRAMDALWTLHREVQPSAHCHKLLFRMVKKTAARLGVPPHQLAERTVPTHGLDADGTLRLGWRGRGAVWINVPYEVVITLESPGRVTVDWIDVDEGGATTRTTAPFRSPTGFKARYLPHNVDVTRHLANALETTLRSELGRVYALSHEERVWPHGEWARYYRDHPVTGLFTRRLIWEYETPHGTWEPALPVPGTGFVTLGGDTRTVPDTTRIRLWKQNRADDEQIGALRAFLADRQVSQPYDQVGAAA
;
A
#
# COMPACT_ATOMS: atom_id res chain seq x y z
N MET A 1 35.91 9.03 3.57
CA MET A 1 34.93 10.11 3.78
C MET A 1 34.91 10.89 2.49
N VAL A 2 33.75 11.27 1.98
CA VAL A 2 33.68 12.13 0.81
C VAL A 2 33.78 13.55 1.32
N ASP A 3 34.78 14.30 0.82
CA ASP A 3 35.10 15.64 1.34
C ASP A 3 34.54 16.75 0.44
N HIS A 4 34.07 16.42 -0.77
CA HIS A 4 33.51 17.37 -1.73
C HIS A 4 32.14 16.93 -2.24
N VAL A 5 31.20 17.88 -2.35
CA VAL A 5 29.83 17.58 -2.81
C VAL A 5 29.81 17.03 -4.24
N GLU A 6 30.76 17.44 -5.09
CA GLU A 6 30.84 16.97 -6.48
C GLU A 6 31.08 15.45 -6.58
N ASP A 7 31.84 14.88 -5.64
CA ASP A 7 32.13 13.44 -5.56
C ASP A 7 30.89 12.63 -5.14
N LEU A 8 29.85 13.28 -4.62
CA LEU A 8 28.57 12.65 -4.32
C LEU A 8 27.69 12.45 -5.56
N LEU A 9 28.00 13.11 -6.68
CA LEU A 9 27.14 13.19 -7.86
C LEU A 9 27.72 12.38 -9.02
N VAL A 10 27.28 11.12 -9.12
CA VAL A 10 27.69 10.21 -10.17
C VAL A 10 27.14 10.68 -11.52
N THR A 11 28.04 10.94 -12.48
CA THR A 11 27.68 11.23 -13.87
C THR A 11 26.93 10.06 -14.49
N GLY A 12 25.89 10.33 -15.27
CA GLY A 12 25.05 9.28 -15.85
C GLY A 12 23.87 8.87 -14.98
N ASN A 13 23.78 9.37 -13.73
CA ASN A 13 22.56 9.33 -12.93
C ASN A 13 21.78 10.64 -13.13
N ARG A 14 20.61 10.59 -13.77
CA ARG A 14 19.85 11.80 -14.11
C ARG A 14 19.31 12.55 -12.90
N TRP A 15 19.07 11.88 -11.77
CA TRP A 15 18.71 12.60 -10.55
C TRP A 15 19.88 13.46 -10.08
N ALA A 16 21.09 12.90 -10.03
CA ALA A 16 22.30 13.65 -9.69
C ALA A 16 22.53 14.83 -10.65
N GLU A 17 22.32 14.63 -11.95
CA GLU A 17 22.43 15.69 -12.96
C GLU A 17 21.41 16.81 -12.75
N ARG A 18 20.14 16.48 -12.44
CA ARG A 18 19.08 17.48 -12.20
C ARG A 18 19.33 18.31 -10.95
N ILE A 19 19.90 17.73 -9.90
CA ILE A 19 20.18 18.47 -8.66
C ILE A 19 21.55 19.14 -8.66
N ARG A 20 22.48 18.79 -9.57
CA ARG A 20 23.87 19.25 -9.58
C ARG A 20 23.99 20.75 -9.40
N GLY A 21 23.31 21.54 -10.24
CA GLY A 21 23.35 23.01 -10.16
C GLY A 21 22.74 23.62 -8.89
N ARG A 22 22.03 22.83 -8.09
CA ARG A 22 21.47 23.23 -6.79
C ARG A 22 22.37 22.87 -5.62
N VAL A 23 23.26 21.90 -5.78
CA VAL A 23 24.17 21.44 -4.72
C VAL A 23 25.63 21.82 -5.00
N THR A 24 25.95 22.40 -6.16
CA THR A 24 27.25 23.02 -6.44
C THR A 24 27.24 24.50 -6.07
N ASN A 25 28.38 25.04 -5.62
CA ASN A 25 28.53 26.43 -5.16
C ASN A 25 27.61 26.83 -4.00
N LEU A 26 27.42 25.90 -3.05
CA LEU A 26 26.65 26.13 -1.84
C LEU A 26 27.39 27.06 -0.86
N SER A 27 26.65 27.69 0.05
CA SER A 27 27.25 28.29 1.24
C SER A 27 27.89 27.19 2.11
N PRO A 28 28.88 27.52 2.97
CA PRO A 28 29.52 26.53 3.83
C PRO A 28 28.54 25.71 4.68
N ASP A 29 27.46 26.33 5.15
CA ASP A 29 26.43 25.67 5.96
C ASP A 29 25.61 24.66 5.15
N LEU A 30 25.28 24.99 3.90
CA LEU A 30 24.55 24.08 3.00
C LEU A 30 25.45 22.96 2.48
N GLU A 31 26.73 23.25 2.23
CA GLU A 31 27.71 22.23 1.89
C GLU A 31 27.86 21.22 3.04
N ALA A 32 28.00 21.71 4.28
CA ALA A 32 28.02 20.87 5.47
C ALA A 32 26.74 20.03 5.63
N LEU A 33 25.56 20.59 5.30
CA LEU A 33 24.32 19.82 5.24
C LEU A 33 24.41 18.68 4.23
N VAL A 34 24.77 18.94 2.98
CA VAL A 34 24.79 17.92 1.91
C VAL A 34 25.77 16.79 2.23
N LEU A 35 26.99 17.13 2.65
CA LEU A 35 27.99 16.14 3.07
C LEU A 35 27.49 15.31 4.26
N HIS A 36 26.87 15.95 5.26
CA HIS A 36 26.27 15.27 6.41
C HIS A 36 25.13 14.34 5.99
N LEU A 37 24.29 14.74 5.03
CA LEU A 37 23.19 13.90 4.55
C LEU A 37 23.71 12.62 3.87
N ALA A 38 24.74 12.73 3.03
CA ALA A 38 25.35 11.58 2.37
C ALA A 38 26.00 10.59 3.35
N ALA A 39 26.41 11.03 4.54
CA ALA A 39 26.97 10.14 5.56
C ALA A 39 25.97 9.08 6.09
N CYS A 40 24.68 9.16 5.74
CA CYS A 40 23.71 8.16 6.20
C CYS A 40 23.96 6.76 5.64
N GLY A 41 24.65 6.62 4.51
CA GLY A 41 25.02 5.31 3.93
C GLY A 41 25.82 4.42 4.88
N ALA A 42 26.54 5.00 5.84
CA ALA A 42 27.31 4.27 6.84
C ALA A 42 26.45 3.48 7.85
N PHE A 43 25.15 3.82 7.99
CA PHE A 43 24.26 3.17 8.96
C PHE A 43 22.88 2.81 8.40
N TRP A 44 22.44 3.44 7.31
CA TRP A 44 21.06 3.32 6.83
C TRP A 44 20.90 2.13 5.88
N ASP A 45 20.09 1.17 6.31
CA ASP A 45 19.80 -0.05 5.54
C ASP A 45 18.34 -0.47 5.65
N TRP A 46 17.41 0.46 5.94
CA TRP A 46 15.97 0.28 6.21
C TRP A 46 15.58 -0.67 7.36
N HIS A 47 16.45 -1.53 7.87
CA HIS A 47 16.12 -2.44 8.97
C HIS A 47 16.06 -1.69 10.31
N TYR A 48 17.04 -0.81 10.52
CA TYR A 48 17.30 -0.16 11.79
C TYR A 48 16.67 1.24 11.89
N LYS A 49 16.72 1.80 13.11
CA LYS A 49 16.32 3.18 13.36
C LYS A 49 17.39 4.13 12.81
N VAL A 50 16.98 5.31 12.37
CA VAL A 50 17.90 6.40 12.03
C VAL A 50 18.81 6.69 13.21
N ASP A 51 20.12 6.84 12.95
CA ASP A 51 21.10 7.18 13.98
C ASP A 51 20.73 8.48 14.70
N ALA A 52 20.84 8.47 16.03
CA ALA A 52 20.38 9.57 16.86
C ALA A 52 21.29 10.80 16.75
N ALA A 53 22.60 10.61 16.60
CA ALA A 53 23.56 11.69 16.43
C ALA A 53 23.40 12.34 15.05
N TRP A 54 23.29 11.52 14.00
CA TRP A 54 23.00 11.97 12.64
C TRP A 54 21.70 12.79 12.61
N LYS A 55 20.62 12.26 13.18
CA LYS A 55 19.32 12.97 13.26
C LYS A 55 19.42 14.32 13.94
N ARG A 56 20.13 14.41 15.08
CA ARG A 56 20.30 15.66 15.82
C ARG A 56 21.06 16.69 14.99
N GLN A 57 22.14 16.27 14.34
CA GLN A 57 22.95 17.14 13.48
C GLN A 57 22.17 17.59 12.25
N THR A 58 21.41 16.71 11.59
CA THR A 58 20.53 17.07 10.46
C THR A 58 19.56 18.18 10.87
N LYS A 59 18.90 18.06 12.02
CA LYS A 59 17.99 19.11 12.53
C LYS A 59 18.68 20.44 12.84
N ALA A 60 19.96 20.41 13.18
CA ALA A 60 20.72 21.64 13.42
C ALA A 60 21.07 22.33 12.09
N LEU A 61 21.59 21.56 11.12
CA LEU A 61 21.97 22.05 9.78
C LEU A 61 20.77 22.52 8.96
N LEU A 62 19.59 21.92 9.14
CA LEU A 62 18.34 22.36 8.50
C LEU A 62 17.86 23.76 8.92
N LYS A 63 18.53 24.41 9.89
CA LYS A 63 18.25 25.80 10.26
C LYS A 63 18.94 26.82 9.35
N ALA A 64 19.89 26.38 8.53
CA ALA A 64 20.57 27.26 7.59
C ALA A 64 19.59 27.82 6.55
N GLU A 65 19.82 29.05 6.12
CA GLU A 65 19.04 29.68 5.06
C GLU A 65 19.16 28.88 3.75
N GLY A 66 18.05 28.60 3.08
CA GLY A 66 18.00 27.80 1.85
C GLY A 66 18.01 26.28 2.05
N ALA A 67 18.21 25.78 3.28
CA ALA A 67 18.29 24.33 3.54
C ALA A 67 16.97 23.61 3.23
N ARG A 68 15.85 24.25 3.53
CA ARG A 68 14.51 23.71 3.28
C ARG A 68 14.24 23.59 1.77
N GLU A 69 14.50 24.67 1.03
CA GLU A 69 14.32 24.75 -0.42
C GLU A 69 15.19 23.70 -1.12
N LEU A 70 16.41 23.51 -0.64
CA LEU A 70 17.32 22.48 -1.14
C LEU A 70 16.75 21.07 -0.98
N VAL A 71 16.23 20.73 0.21
CA VAL A 71 15.62 19.41 0.46
C VAL A 71 14.34 19.23 -0.34
N TYR A 72 13.45 20.23 -0.40
CA TYR A 72 12.24 20.15 -1.22
C TYR A 72 12.57 19.89 -2.69
N GLU A 73 13.52 20.62 -3.24
CA GLU A 73 13.92 20.45 -4.64
C GLU A 73 14.54 19.07 -4.88
N ALA A 74 15.40 18.57 -3.97
CA ALA A 74 15.95 17.23 -4.10
C ALA A 74 14.86 16.13 -4.13
N ILE A 75 13.84 16.22 -3.28
CA ILE A 75 12.71 15.28 -3.26
C ILE A 75 11.83 15.44 -4.50
N ARG A 76 11.53 16.66 -4.92
CA ARG A 76 10.80 16.94 -6.16
C ARG A 76 11.51 16.35 -7.37
N GLN A 77 12.83 16.44 -7.43
CA GLN A 77 13.62 15.87 -8.53
C GLN A 77 13.69 14.33 -8.50
N LEU A 78 13.59 13.70 -7.33
CA LEU A 78 13.36 12.25 -7.22
C LEU A 78 11.96 11.88 -7.74
N ALA A 79 10.95 12.70 -7.42
CA ALA A 79 9.56 12.47 -7.80
C ALA A 79 9.27 12.72 -9.28
N ALA A 80 9.87 13.73 -9.92
CA ALA A 80 9.59 14.12 -11.30
C ALA A 80 10.15 13.14 -12.36
N GLY A 81 11.35 12.60 -12.14
CA GLY A 81 12.02 11.67 -13.08
C GLY A 81 11.86 10.19 -12.70
N GLY A 82 12.69 9.31 -13.21
CA GLY A 82 12.65 7.88 -12.85
C GLY A 82 13.20 7.54 -11.45
N SER A 83 13.25 8.48 -10.49
CA SER A 83 14.02 8.31 -9.24
C SER A 83 15.49 7.96 -9.58
N LEU A 84 16.10 7.00 -8.88
CA LEU A 84 17.42 6.43 -9.17
C LEU A 84 17.43 5.46 -10.37
N HIS A 85 16.28 5.21 -11.03
CA HIS A 85 16.21 4.34 -12.21
C HIS A 85 16.57 5.05 -13.51
N ASP A 86 16.59 6.39 -13.49
CA ASP A 86 16.85 7.22 -14.65
C ASP A 86 18.37 7.37 -14.84
N CYS A 87 18.99 6.33 -15.39
CA CYS A 87 20.41 6.31 -15.70
C CYS A 87 20.64 6.35 -17.21
N THR A 88 21.51 7.23 -17.69
CA THR A 88 21.92 7.31 -19.10
C THR A 88 23.08 6.37 -19.42
N ASP A 89 23.88 6.02 -18.40
CA ASP A 89 24.96 5.03 -18.49
C ASP A 89 24.48 3.67 -17.93
N PRO A 90 24.51 2.58 -18.73
CA PRO A 90 24.16 1.23 -18.26
C PRO A 90 24.99 0.72 -17.09
N ALA A 91 26.27 1.09 -16.98
CA ALA A 91 27.13 0.67 -15.86
C ALA A 91 26.70 1.35 -14.56
N VAL A 92 26.35 2.64 -14.62
CA VAL A 92 25.76 3.37 -13.49
C VAL A 92 24.40 2.78 -13.14
N GLY A 93 23.56 2.48 -14.13
CA GLY A 93 22.29 1.79 -13.90
C GLY A 93 22.46 0.43 -13.22
N TYR A 94 23.48 -0.35 -13.60
CA TYR A 94 23.80 -1.61 -12.92
C TYR A 94 24.27 -1.38 -11.48
N GLN A 95 25.15 -0.41 -11.24
CA GLN A 95 25.62 -0.08 -9.90
C GLN A 95 24.47 0.38 -8.99
N GLU A 96 23.64 1.29 -9.48
CA GLU A 96 22.51 1.86 -8.77
C GLU A 96 21.44 0.81 -8.45
N LEU A 97 21.11 -0.04 -9.41
CA LEU A 97 19.94 -0.89 -9.32
C LEU A 97 20.30 -2.31 -8.88
N VAL A 98 21.49 -2.80 -9.20
CA VAL A 98 21.84 -4.24 -9.08
C VAL A 98 22.95 -4.49 -8.06
N ASP A 99 24.03 -3.72 -8.10
CA ASP A 99 25.20 -3.94 -7.25
C ASP A 99 24.94 -3.46 -5.82
N LYS A 100 24.61 -4.40 -4.93
CA LYS A 100 24.40 -4.12 -3.51
C LYS A 100 25.71 -4.04 -2.71
N GLU A 101 26.82 -4.47 -3.28
CA GLU A 101 28.12 -4.48 -2.60
C GLU A 101 28.84 -3.15 -2.75
N ARG A 102 28.47 -2.35 -3.75
CA ARG A 102 29.11 -1.05 -4.06
C ARG A 102 28.07 0.07 -4.23
N PRO A 103 27.34 0.44 -3.16
CA PRO A 103 26.40 1.55 -3.23
C PRO A 103 27.13 2.82 -3.67
N SER A 104 26.51 3.58 -4.56
CA SER A 104 27.07 4.85 -5.02
C SER A 104 26.85 5.93 -3.96
N PRO A 105 27.75 6.93 -3.85
CA PRO A 105 27.54 8.09 -2.98
C PRO A 105 26.24 8.86 -3.29
N THR A 106 25.78 8.81 -4.55
CA THR A 106 24.51 9.42 -4.97
C THR A 106 23.31 8.76 -4.29
N ARG A 107 23.34 7.45 -4.07
CA ARG A 107 22.28 6.72 -3.36
C ARG A 107 22.17 7.17 -1.92
N ASP A 108 23.32 7.20 -1.24
CA ASP A 108 23.39 7.60 0.15
C ASP A 108 22.90 9.04 0.31
N LEU A 109 23.28 9.92 -0.61
CA LEU A 109 22.77 11.29 -0.64
C LEU A 109 21.23 11.33 -0.84
N ALA A 110 20.67 10.53 -1.75
CA ALA A 110 19.22 10.45 -1.95
C ALA A 110 18.48 9.97 -0.69
N TYR A 111 19.04 8.97 0.02
CA TYR A 111 18.50 8.49 1.29
C TYR A 111 18.55 9.58 2.36
N GLY A 112 19.66 10.30 2.44
CA GLY A 112 19.86 11.40 3.37
C GLY A 112 18.84 12.52 3.15
N PHE A 113 18.63 12.95 1.91
CA PHE A 113 17.58 13.90 1.55
C PHE A 113 16.18 13.39 1.90
N ALA A 114 15.87 12.14 1.56
CA ALA A 114 14.60 11.51 1.90
C ALA A 114 14.36 11.53 3.40
N LEU A 115 15.32 11.13 4.23
CA LEU A 115 15.24 11.17 5.71
C LEU A 115 15.13 12.59 6.26
N ALA A 116 15.87 13.55 5.70
CA ALA A 116 15.86 14.94 6.14
C ALA A 116 14.51 15.63 5.92
N ALA A 117 13.80 15.27 4.84
CA ALA A 117 12.46 15.77 4.54
C ALA A 117 11.48 15.55 5.71
N GLY A 118 11.67 14.49 6.50
CA GLY A 118 10.89 14.18 7.69
C GLY A 118 10.95 15.23 8.80
N TYR A 119 11.89 16.17 8.73
CA TYR A 119 12.15 17.17 9.77
C TYR A 119 11.77 18.59 9.35
N LEU A 120 11.15 18.78 8.18
CA LEU A 120 10.81 20.09 7.61
C LEU A 120 9.49 20.70 8.13
N GLU A 121 8.71 19.98 8.93
CA GLU A 121 7.38 20.39 9.43
C GLU A 121 7.40 21.79 10.09
N ARG A 122 8.43 22.10 10.89
CA ARG A 122 8.44 23.31 11.72
C ARG A 122 8.61 24.58 10.87
N GLY A 123 7.52 25.33 10.68
CA GLY A 123 7.53 26.61 9.98
C GLY A 123 7.44 26.51 8.46
N ALA A 124 6.96 25.37 7.92
CA ALA A 124 6.58 25.25 6.52
C ALA A 124 5.14 25.73 6.32
N ALA A 125 4.82 26.31 5.17
CA ALA A 125 3.42 26.59 4.83
C ALA A 125 2.67 25.26 4.60
N PRO A 126 1.36 25.18 4.93
CA PRO A 126 0.59 23.94 4.75
C PRO A 126 0.66 23.37 3.32
N GLY A 127 0.61 24.23 2.29
CA GLY A 127 0.70 23.81 0.89
C GLY A 127 2.06 23.20 0.51
N ASP A 128 3.16 23.71 1.07
CA ASP A 128 4.50 23.15 0.82
C ASP A 128 4.64 21.76 1.45
N LEU A 129 4.04 21.56 2.61
CA LEU A 129 4.02 20.26 3.27
C LEU A 129 3.17 19.25 2.49
N GLU A 130 2.02 19.67 1.97
CA GLU A 130 1.17 18.83 1.12
C GLU A 130 1.90 18.41 -0.16
N ALA A 131 2.55 19.36 -0.85
CA ALA A 131 3.34 19.07 -2.04
C ALA A 131 4.48 18.09 -1.74
N LEU A 132 5.22 18.29 -0.65
CA LEU A 132 6.28 17.37 -0.23
C LEU A 132 5.75 15.97 0.08
N VAL A 133 4.62 15.86 0.77
CA VAL A 133 4.00 14.56 1.06
C VAL A 133 3.61 13.87 -0.25
N GLY A 134 3.06 14.59 -1.22
CA GLY A 134 2.77 14.08 -2.56
C GLY A 134 4.01 13.56 -3.31
N ASP A 135 5.10 14.34 -3.28
CA ASP A 135 6.37 13.95 -3.89
C ASP A 135 6.96 12.71 -3.20
N LEU A 136 6.97 12.67 -1.86
CA LEU A 136 7.42 11.53 -1.08
C LEU A 136 6.61 10.26 -1.42
N VAL A 137 5.27 10.35 -1.48
CA VAL A 137 4.43 9.20 -1.89
C VAL A 137 4.82 8.72 -3.29
N THR A 138 5.07 9.64 -4.23
CA THR A 138 5.52 9.29 -5.59
C THR A 138 6.86 8.58 -5.59
N VAL A 139 7.83 9.05 -4.79
CA VAL A 139 9.14 8.39 -4.63
C VAL A 139 8.96 7.00 -4.02
N ALA A 140 8.16 6.84 -2.97
CA ALA A 140 7.89 5.52 -2.39
C ALA A 140 7.30 4.54 -3.41
N ARG A 141 6.30 4.97 -4.20
CA ARG A 141 5.66 4.11 -5.21
C ARG A 141 6.63 3.59 -6.26
N LYS A 142 7.53 4.46 -6.75
CA LYS A 142 8.61 4.09 -7.69
C LYS A 142 9.51 3.03 -7.08
N ASN A 143 9.90 3.19 -5.82
CA ASN A 143 10.94 2.33 -5.22
C ASN A 143 10.38 1.11 -4.46
N ALA A 144 9.06 0.89 -4.44
CA ALA A 144 8.39 -0.18 -3.69
C ALA A 144 7.47 -1.11 -4.52
N PHE A 145 7.68 -1.19 -5.84
CA PHE A 145 6.90 -2.03 -6.77
C PHE A 145 5.39 -1.70 -6.84
N VAL A 146 5.01 -0.42 -6.80
CA VAL A 146 3.60 -0.01 -6.84
C VAL A 146 3.13 0.45 -8.23
N LEU A 147 4.04 0.83 -9.13
CA LEU A 147 3.68 1.44 -10.42
C LEU A 147 3.56 0.41 -11.57
N ASP A 148 2.74 0.74 -12.58
CA ASP A 148 2.50 -0.05 -13.80
C ASP A 148 3.68 -0.08 -14.79
N GLY A 149 4.90 0.16 -14.33
CA GLY A 149 6.13 0.12 -15.11
C GLY A 149 7.28 -0.47 -14.31
N TYR A 150 8.35 -0.91 -14.98
CA TYR A 150 9.50 -1.42 -14.27
C TYR A 150 10.23 -0.32 -13.53
N TYR A 151 10.11 -0.34 -12.21
CA TYR A 151 11.02 0.35 -11.31
C TYR A 151 11.57 -0.70 -10.37
N LYS A 152 12.90 -0.88 -10.38
CA LYS A 152 13.51 -1.86 -9.50
C LYS A 152 13.31 -1.45 -8.04
N ARG A 153 12.95 -2.38 -7.18
CA ARG A 153 12.78 -2.07 -5.76
C ARG A 153 14.06 -1.56 -5.12
N ASP A 154 13.94 -0.45 -4.40
CA ASP A 154 14.96 0.09 -3.50
C ASP A 154 14.34 0.21 -2.09
N ASP A 155 14.60 -0.83 -1.28
CA ASP A 155 14.07 -0.92 0.08
C ASP A 155 14.62 0.19 1.00
N SER A 156 15.85 0.68 0.73
CA SER A 156 16.48 1.74 1.51
C SER A 156 15.85 3.11 1.22
N LEU A 157 15.61 3.45 -0.04
CA LEU A 157 14.98 4.72 -0.41
C LEU A 157 13.50 4.75 0.02
N SER A 158 12.74 3.71 -0.28
CA SER A 158 11.34 3.61 0.15
C SER A 158 11.22 3.62 1.68
N GLY A 159 12.12 2.93 2.38
CA GLY A 159 12.20 2.96 3.83
C GLY A 159 12.50 4.35 4.41
N ALA A 160 13.40 5.11 3.76
CA ALA A 160 13.71 6.48 4.17
C ALA A 160 12.47 7.36 4.04
N VAL A 161 11.74 7.24 2.92
CA VAL A 161 10.47 7.94 2.69
C VAL A 161 9.42 7.57 3.73
N PHE A 162 9.21 6.29 4.04
CA PHE A 162 8.24 5.87 5.07
C PHE A 162 8.57 6.46 6.44
N THR A 163 9.86 6.51 6.77
CA THR A 163 10.36 7.13 8.00
C THR A 163 10.05 8.62 8.03
N SER A 164 10.24 9.31 6.90
CA SER A 164 9.95 10.74 6.80
C SER A 164 8.48 11.07 6.89
N LEU A 165 7.62 10.31 6.20
CA LEU A 165 6.16 10.47 6.32
C LEU A 165 5.69 10.27 7.77
N ALA A 166 6.29 9.35 8.52
CA ALA A 166 5.99 9.15 9.94
C ALA A 166 6.48 10.29 10.84
N GLU A 167 7.63 10.91 10.54
CA GLU A 167 8.09 12.09 11.27
C GLU A 167 7.24 13.33 10.96
N LEU A 168 6.76 13.48 9.71
CA LEU A 168 5.78 14.49 9.29
C LEU A 168 4.34 14.22 9.75
N ARG A 169 4.09 13.05 10.36
CA ARG A 169 2.75 12.61 10.80
C ARG A 169 1.73 12.52 9.65
N ALA A 170 2.18 12.26 8.42
CA ALA A 170 1.36 12.13 7.23
C ALA A 170 0.63 10.77 7.20
N MET A 171 -0.36 10.59 8.09
CA MET A 171 -1.02 9.30 8.32
C MET A 171 -1.78 8.78 7.08
N ASP A 172 -2.46 9.66 6.35
CA ASP A 172 -3.20 9.26 5.14
C ASP A 172 -2.27 8.78 4.02
N ALA A 173 -1.09 9.37 3.89
CA ALA A 173 -0.04 8.92 2.98
C ALA A 173 0.47 7.53 3.38
N LEU A 174 0.73 7.31 4.68
CA LEU A 174 1.16 6.00 5.19
C LEU A 174 0.11 4.91 5.00
N TRP A 175 -1.18 5.19 5.25
CA TRP A 175 -2.26 4.25 4.97
C TRP A 175 -2.42 3.94 3.49
N THR A 176 -2.27 4.96 2.64
CA THR A 176 -2.31 4.79 1.19
C THR A 176 -1.19 3.86 0.72
N LEU A 177 0.05 4.13 1.13
CA LEU A 177 1.19 3.29 0.79
C LEU A 177 1.06 1.87 1.35
N HIS A 178 0.54 1.69 2.58
CA HIS A 178 0.34 0.35 3.15
C HIS A 178 -0.65 -0.50 2.35
N ARG A 179 -1.65 0.11 1.72
CA ARG A 179 -2.60 -0.60 0.86
C ARG A 179 -2.01 -1.00 -0.49
N GLU A 180 -1.07 -0.20 -0.98
CA GLU A 180 -0.49 -0.35 -2.32
C GLU A 180 0.76 -1.24 -2.33
N VAL A 181 1.62 -1.12 -1.31
CA VAL A 181 2.87 -1.88 -1.20
C VAL A 181 2.56 -3.31 -0.79
N GLN A 182 3.08 -4.28 -1.54
CA GLN A 182 2.85 -5.69 -1.26
C GLN A 182 3.43 -6.13 0.08
N PRO A 183 2.74 -6.98 0.85
CA PRO A 183 3.28 -7.55 2.09
C PRO A 183 4.58 -8.33 1.92
N SER A 184 4.84 -8.86 0.71
CA SER A 184 6.08 -9.57 0.37
C SER A 184 7.26 -8.65 0.10
N ALA A 185 7.06 -7.35 -0.11
CA ALA A 185 8.15 -6.38 -0.23
C ALA A 185 8.91 -6.29 1.10
N HIS A 186 10.25 -6.30 1.06
CA HIS A 186 11.06 -6.34 2.28
C HIS A 186 10.84 -5.09 3.15
N CYS A 187 10.76 -3.92 2.52
CA CYS A 187 10.44 -2.66 3.17
C CYS A 187 9.02 -2.58 3.79
N HIS A 188 8.10 -3.49 3.46
CA HIS A 188 6.74 -3.49 4.03
C HIS A 188 6.76 -3.64 5.56
N LYS A 189 7.71 -4.40 6.11
CA LYS A 189 7.87 -4.52 7.58
C LYS A 189 8.17 -3.18 8.24
N LEU A 190 9.00 -2.35 7.60
CA LEU A 190 9.28 -1.00 8.07
C LEU A 190 8.07 -0.09 7.87
N LEU A 191 7.40 -0.16 6.73
CA LEU A 191 6.17 0.61 6.46
C LEU A 191 5.11 0.36 7.54
N PHE A 192 4.81 -0.90 7.84
CA PHE A 192 3.85 -1.25 8.89
C PHE A 192 4.30 -0.74 10.27
N ARG A 193 5.59 -0.80 10.58
CA ARG A 193 6.16 -0.21 11.81
C ARG A 193 5.92 1.30 11.87
N MET A 194 6.09 2.01 10.76
CA MET A 194 5.88 3.45 10.66
C MET A 194 4.39 3.83 10.77
N VAL A 195 3.51 3.06 10.14
CA VAL A 195 2.04 3.15 10.31
C VAL A 195 1.68 3.01 11.79
N LYS A 196 2.12 1.94 12.46
CA LYS A 196 1.83 1.70 13.89
C LYS A 196 2.32 2.82 14.80
N LYS A 197 3.56 3.27 14.61
CA LYS A 197 4.18 4.33 15.41
C LYS A 197 3.42 5.66 15.25
N THR A 198 3.04 5.99 14.02
CA THR A 198 2.33 7.24 13.71
C THR A 198 0.90 7.18 14.21
N ALA A 199 0.20 6.07 14.00
CA ALA A 199 -1.14 5.80 14.54
C ALA A 199 -1.18 5.98 16.06
N ALA A 200 -0.23 5.37 16.79
CA ALA A 200 -0.14 5.52 18.24
C ALA A 200 0.10 6.98 18.68
N ARG A 201 0.96 7.72 17.96
CA ARG A 201 1.23 9.14 18.24
C ARG A 201 0.00 10.03 18.01
N LEU A 202 -0.86 9.66 17.05
CA LEU A 202 -2.08 10.38 16.71
C LEU A 202 -3.32 9.88 17.47
N GLY A 203 -3.18 8.90 18.36
CA GLY A 203 -4.30 8.35 19.13
C GLY A 203 -5.29 7.54 18.29
N VAL A 204 -4.88 7.00 17.14
CA VAL A 204 -5.71 6.13 16.31
C VAL A 204 -6.05 4.84 17.09
N PRO A 205 -7.34 4.51 17.28
CA PRO A 205 -7.74 3.30 17.97
C PRO A 205 -7.27 2.01 17.28
N PRO A 206 -7.00 0.93 18.03
CA PRO A 206 -6.54 -0.34 17.47
C PRO A 206 -7.47 -0.93 16.40
N HIS A 207 -8.79 -0.79 16.56
CA HIS A 207 -9.77 -1.29 15.58
C HIS A 207 -9.68 -0.55 14.25
N GLN A 208 -9.51 0.78 14.26
CA GLN A 208 -9.40 1.61 13.07
C GLN A 208 -8.08 1.31 12.36
N LEU A 209 -7.01 1.06 13.13
CA LEU A 209 -5.76 0.59 12.56
C LEU A 209 -5.95 -0.76 11.85
N ALA A 210 -6.58 -1.74 12.49
CA ALA A 210 -6.83 -3.05 11.89
C ALA A 210 -7.66 -2.97 10.60
N GLU A 211 -8.70 -2.13 10.58
CA GLU A 211 -9.54 -1.85 9.42
C GLU A 211 -8.77 -1.24 8.25
N ARG A 212 -7.82 -0.34 8.53
CA ARG A 212 -7.09 0.43 7.50
C ARG A 212 -5.80 -0.23 7.02
N THR A 213 -5.37 -1.32 7.67
CA THR A 213 -4.14 -2.04 7.33
C THR A 213 -4.38 -3.43 6.74
N VAL A 214 -5.60 -3.71 6.27
CA VAL A 214 -5.89 -4.95 5.54
C VAL A 214 -5.10 -4.95 4.22
N PRO A 215 -4.26 -5.97 3.94
CA PRO A 215 -3.55 -6.03 2.67
C PRO A 215 -4.48 -6.31 1.48
N THR A 216 -4.21 -5.67 0.35
CA THR A 216 -4.94 -5.89 -0.91
C THR A 216 -4.39 -7.07 -1.72
N HIS A 217 -3.15 -7.50 -1.44
CA HIS A 217 -2.41 -8.54 -2.18
C HIS A 217 -2.25 -8.27 -3.67
N GLY A 218 -2.42 -7.01 -4.10
CA GLY A 218 -2.37 -6.64 -5.53
C GLY A 218 -3.53 -7.18 -6.35
N LEU A 219 -4.64 -7.53 -5.69
CA LEU A 219 -5.88 -7.87 -6.38
C LEU A 219 -6.40 -6.65 -7.14
N ASP A 220 -6.78 -6.86 -8.39
CA ASP A 220 -7.55 -5.94 -9.20
C ASP A 220 -8.99 -5.79 -8.66
N ALA A 221 -9.73 -4.82 -9.18
CA ALA A 221 -11.12 -4.56 -8.79
C ALA A 221 -12.07 -5.76 -9.05
N ASP A 222 -11.71 -6.64 -9.98
CA ASP A 222 -12.43 -7.89 -10.28
C ASP A 222 -12.13 -9.03 -9.30
N GLY A 223 -11.24 -8.81 -8.31
CA GLY A 223 -10.85 -9.79 -7.32
C GLY A 223 -9.79 -10.78 -7.82
N THR A 224 -9.09 -10.47 -8.91
CA THR A 224 -8.04 -11.32 -9.47
C THR A 224 -6.65 -10.71 -9.34
N LEU A 225 -5.62 -11.55 -9.23
CA LEU A 225 -4.22 -11.20 -9.36
C LEU A 225 -3.64 -12.02 -10.51
N ARG A 226 -3.09 -11.34 -11.52
CA ARG A 226 -2.54 -11.97 -12.73
C ARG A 226 -1.01 -11.91 -12.73
N LEU A 227 -0.37 -13.05 -12.87
CA LEU A 227 1.09 -13.19 -12.95
C LEU A 227 1.49 -13.71 -14.35
N GLY A 228 2.67 -13.32 -14.83
CA GLY A 228 3.16 -13.74 -16.14
C GLY A 228 4.63 -13.36 -16.38
N TRP A 229 5.09 -13.55 -17.62
CA TRP A 229 6.47 -13.26 -18.03
C TRP A 229 6.87 -11.80 -17.80
N ARG A 230 5.93 -10.89 -18.00
CA ARG A 230 6.06 -9.48 -17.60
C ARG A 230 5.22 -9.28 -16.35
N GLY A 231 5.87 -8.87 -15.25
CA GLY A 231 5.18 -8.40 -14.06
C GLY A 231 4.14 -7.32 -14.39
N ARG A 232 3.00 -7.35 -13.70
CA ARG A 232 1.88 -6.42 -13.90
C ARG A 232 1.34 -5.94 -12.55
N GLY A 233 0.75 -4.75 -12.54
CA GLY A 233 0.14 -4.15 -11.37
C GLY A 233 1.10 -4.06 -10.18
N ALA A 234 0.56 -4.20 -8.97
CA ALA A 234 1.32 -4.08 -7.74
C ALA A 234 2.25 -5.28 -7.42
N VAL A 235 2.24 -6.35 -8.24
CA VAL A 235 3.14 -7.51 -8.07
C VAL A 235 4.07 -7.61 -9.26
N TRP A 236 5.20 -6.90 -9.18
CA TRP A 236 6.20 -6.87 -10.24
C TRP A 236 7.18 -8.05 -10.15
N ILE A 237 6.69 -9.26 -10.44
CA ILE A 237 7.47 -10.50 -10.47
C ILE A 237 7.28 -11.17 -11.84
N ASN A 238 8.39 -11.56 -12.47
CA ASN A 238 8.36 -12.33 -13.71
C ASN A 238 8.29 -13.82 -13.36
N VAL A 239 7.27 -14.49 -13.88
CA VAL A 239 7.15 -15.95 -13.82
C VAL A 239 7.14 -16.52 -15.25
N PRO A 240 7.78 -17.67 -15.53
CA PRO A 240 7.90 -18.23 -16.87
C PRO A 240 6.64 -18.95 -17.37
N TYR A 241 5.49 -18.68 -16.75
CA TYR A 241 4.17 -19.23 -17.06
C TYR A 241 3.12 -18.17 -16.70
N GLU A 242 1.86 -18.39 -17.05
CA GLU A 242 0.78 -17.48 -16.66
C GLU A 242 -0.02 -18.06 -15.49
N VAL A 243 -0.44 -17.20 -14.56
CA VAL A 243 -1.33 -17.58 -13.46
C VAL A 243 -2.38 -16.51 -13.23
N VAL A 244 -3.59 -16.95 -12.89
CA VAL A 244 -4.62 -16.11 -12.28
C VAL A 244 -4.94 -16.62 -10.88
N ILE A 245 -4.70 -15.81 -9.86
CA ILE A 245 -5.17 -16.06 -8.49
C ILE A 245 -6.50 -15.31 -8.34
N THR A 246 -7.58 -16.02 -8.03
CA THR A 246 -8.92 -15.44 -7.96
C THR A 246 -9.48 -15.54 -6.55
N LEU A 247 -10.03 -14.43 -6.06
CA LEU A 247 -10.86 -14.41 -4.87
C LEU A 247 -12.32 -14.64 -5.25
N GLU A 248 -12.73 -15.91 -5.25
CA GLU A 248 -14.09 -16.33 -5.56
C GLU A 248 -15.03 -16.06 -4.39
N SER A 249 -16.21 -15.54 -4.74
CA SER A 249 -17.32 -15.40 -3.82
C SER A 249 -17.93 -16.78 -3.47
N PRO A 250 -18.30 -17.07 -2.21
CA PRO A 250 -18.39 -16.16 -1.05
C PRO A 250 -17.13 -16.10 -0.15
N GLY A 251 -15.97 -16.64 -0.57
CA GLY A 251 -14.78 -16.66 0.28
C GLY A 251 -13.78 -17.77 -0.02
N ARG A 252 -13.49 -18.05 -1.29
CA ARG A 252 -12.54 -19.08 -1.71
C ARG A 252 -11.43 -18.46 -2.55
N VAL A 253 -10.19 -18.85 -2.29
CA VAL A 253 -9.07 -18.52 -3.18
C VAL A 253 -8.87 -19.70 -4.14
N THR A 254 -8.74 -19.40 -5.43
CA THR A 254 -8.40 -20.37 -6.48
C THR A 254 -7.16 -19.90 -7.25
N VAL A 255 -6.42 -20.84 -7.82
CA VAL A 255 -5.24 -20.56 -8.65
C VAL A 255 -5.38 -21.31 -9.96
N ASP A 256 -5.48 -20.57 -11.05
CA ASP A 256 -5.45 -21.10 -12.40
C ASP A 256 -4.02 -21.06 -12.92
N TRP A 257 -3.41 -22.23 -13.08
CA TRP A 257 -2.08 -22.42 -13.64
C TRP A 257 -2.20 -22.60 -15.14
N ILE A 258 -1.66 -21.67 -15.93
CA ILE A 258 -1.76 -21.65 -17.38
C ILE A 258 -0.39 -21.98 -17.95
N ASP A 259 -0.29 -23.15 -18.58
CA ASP A 259 0.95 -23.65 -19.16
C ASP A 259 1.14 -23.09 -20.57
N VAL A 260 2.04 -22.12 -20.71
CA VAL A 260 2.28 -21.42 -21.99
C VAL A 260 3.03 -22.30 -23.00
N ASP A 261 3.84 -23.26 -22.52
CA ASP A 261 4.58 -24.21 -23.37
C ASP A 261 3.68 -25.35 -23.88
N GLU A 262 2.50 -25.53 -23.27
CA GLU A 262 1.51 -26.57 -23.60
C GLU A 262 0.22 -25.97 -24.14
N GLY A 263 0.33 -24.96 -25.01
CA GLY A 263 -0.80 -24.38 -25.73
C GLY A 263 -1.85 -23.69 -24.85
N GLY A 264 -1.49 -23.30 -23.62
CA GLY A 264 -2.40 -22.63 -22.67
C GLY A 264 -3.23 -23.57 -21.81
N ALA A 265 -2.85 -24.85 -21.68
CA ALA A 265 -3.53 -25.80 -20.81
C ALA A 265 -3.67 -25.22 -19.38
N THR A 266 -4.90 -25.14 -18.89
CA THR A 266 -5.21 -24.53 -17.60
C THR A 266 -5.56 -25.60 -16.57
N THR A 267 -4.87 -25.59 -15.44
CA THR A 267 -5.20 -26.44 -14.27
C THR A 267 -5.57 -25.55 -13.09
N ARG A 268 -6.79 -25.68 -12.57
CA ARG A 268 -7.25 -24.96 -11.37
C ARG A 268 -6.88 -25.73 -10.10
N THR A 269 -6.30 -25.05 -9.12
CA THR A 269 -6.09 -25.60 -7.77
C THR A 269 -6.63 -24.71 -6.67
N THR A 270 -6.91 -25.32 -5.52
CA THR A 270 -7.36 -24.66 -4.28
C THR A 270 -6.37 -25.01 -3.17
N ALA A 271 -6.55 -24.46 -1.96
CA ALA A 271 -5.71 -24.75 -0.79
C ALA A 271 -5.42 -26.26 -0.67
N PRO A 272 -4.14 -26.70 -0.58
CA PRO A 272 -2.93 -25.91 -0.28
C PRO A 272 -2.18 -25.34 -1.51
N PHE A 273 -2.88 -25.12 -2.62
CA PHE A 273 -2.39 -24.53 -3.88
C PHE A 273 -1.18 -25.26 -4.46
N ARG A 274 -1.27 -26.60 -4.50
CA ARG A 274 -0.24 -27.41 -5.16
C ARG A 274 -0.20 -27.04 -6.64
N SER A 275 1.01 -26.91 -7.18
CA SER A 275 1.20 -26.74 -8.61
C SER A 275 0.86 -28.03 -9.36
N PRO A 276 0.53 -27.96 -10.66
CA PRO A 276 0.33 -29.14 -11.48
C PRO A 276 1.59 -30.02 -11.55
N THR A 277 1.40 -31.30 -11.86
CA THR A 277 2.51 -32.26 -12.01
C THR A 277 3.47 -31.78 -13.10
N GLY A 278 4.78 -31.83 -12.84
CA GLY A 278 5.81 -31.41 -13.80
C GLY A 278 6.12 -29.91 -13.82
N PHE A 279 5.26 -29.03 -13.30
CA PHE A 279 5.50 -27.57 -13.31
C PHE A 279 6.82 -27.17 -12.66
N LYS A 280 7.16 -27.72 -11.49
CA LYS A 280 8.43 -27.39 -10.82
C LYS A 280 9.67 -27.83 -11.61
N ALA A 281 9.56 -28.92 -12.37
CA ALA A 281 10.64 -29.39 -13.22
C ALA A 281 10.80 -28.49 -14.47
N ARG A 282 9.68 -28.04 -15.05
CA ARG A 282 9.65 -27.17 -16.24
C ARG A 282 10.04 -25.73 -15.92
N TYR A 283 9.47 -25.15 -14.86
CA TYR A 283 9.50 -23.73 -14.57
C TYR A 283 10.34 -23.33 -13.36
N LEU A 284 11.09 -24.29 -12.80
CA LEU A 284 11.91 -24.18 -11.60
C LEU A 284 11.08 -24.01 -10.30
N PRO A 285 11.50 -24.65 -9.18
CA PRO A 285 10.74 -24.61 -7.93
C PRO A 285 10.50 -23.20 -7.38
N HIS A 286 11.49 -22.30 -7.45
CA HIS A 286 11.40 -20.97 -6.84
C HIS A 286 10.33 -20.09 -7.49
N ASN A 287 10.14 -20.18 -8.81
CA ASN A 287 9.10 -19.43 -9.52
C ASN A 287 7.71 -19.93 -9.10
N VAL A 288 7.53 -21.26 -9.13
CA VAL A 288 6.28 -21.94 -8.75
C VAL A 288 5.90 -21.67 -7.29
N ASP A 289 6.88 -21.68 -6.39
CA ASP A 289 6.64 -21.46 -4.97
C ASP A 289 6.21 -20.02 -4.66
N VAL A 290 6.67 -19.01 -5.41
CA VAL A 290 6.19 -17.62 -5.25
C VAL A 290 4.68 -17.51 -5.46
N THR A 291 4.13 -18.13 -6.51
CA THR A 291 2.68 -18.15 -6.77
C THR A 291 1.93 -18.74 -5.57
N ARG A 292 2.39 -19.90 -5.08
CA ARG A 292 1.80 -20.58 -3.93
C ARG A 292 1.86 -19.71 -2.67
N HIS A 293 2.96 -18.99 -2.45
CA HIS A 293 3.11 -18.09 -1.30
C HIS A 293 2.13 -16.92 -1.36
N LEU A 294 1.92 -16.31 -2.53
CA LEU A 294 0.93 -15.24 -2.72
C LEU A 294 -0.49 -15.74 -2.43
N ALA A 295 -0.88 -16.91 -2.98
CA ALA A 295 -2.20 -17.50 -2.74
C ALA A 295 -2.45 -17.81 -1.25
N ASN A 296 -1.46 -18.38 -0.54
CA ASN A 296 -1.58 -18.67 0.89
C ASN A 296 -1.65 -17.39 1.76
N ALA A 297 -0.91 -16.35 1.39
CA ALA A 297 -0.96 -15.06 2.09
C ALA A 297 -2.34 -14.40 1.95
N LEU A 298 -2.92 -14.46 0.74
CA LEU A 298 -4.28 -14.02 0.48
C LEU A 298 -5.30 -14.84 1.29
N GLU A 299 -5.20 -16.18 1.30
CA GLU A 299 -6.11 -17.04 2.07
C GLU A 299 -6.06 -16.75 3.58
N THR A 300 -4.87 -16.51 4.12
CA THR A 300 -4.69 -16.16 5.55
C THR A 300 -5.35 -14.82 5.86
N THR A 301 -5.18 -13.83 4.99
CA THR A 301 -5.82 -12.51 5.14
C THR A 301 -7.33 -12.64 5.05
N LEU A 302 -7.84 -13.41 4.08
CA LEU A 302 -9.26 -13.65 3.90
C LEU A 302 -9.91 -14.27 5.15
N ARG A 303 -9.27 -15.28 5.75
CA ARG A 303 -9.76 -15.92 6.98
C ARG A 303 -9.76 -14.95 8.18
N SER A 304 -8.68 -14.18 8.33
CA SER A 304 -8.59 -13.15 9.37
C SER A 304 -9.68 -12.09 9.22
N GLU A 305 -9.92 -11.64 7.98
CA GLU A 305 -10.92 -10.63 7.67
C GLU A 305 -12.34 -11.13 7.88
N LEU A 306 -12.64 -12.38 7.55
CA LEU A 306 -13.94 -12.97 7.87
C LEU A 306 -14.21 -12.94 9.37
N GLY A 307 -13.23 -13.37 10.18
CA GLY A 307 -13.35 -13.33 11.65
C GLY A 307 -13.52 -11.92 12.20
N ARG A 308 -12.78 -10.95 11.65
CA ARG A 308 -12.87 -9.53 12.04
C ARG A 308 -14.23 -8.94 11.68
N VAL A 309 -14.73 -9.16 10.47
CA VAL A 309 -16.05 -8.67 10.03
C VAL A 309 -17.17 -9.35 10.81
N TYR A 310 -17.03 -10.63 11.16
CA TYR A 310 -17.96 -11.32 12.05
C TYR A 310 -17.98 -10.71 13.45
N ALA A 311 -16.81 -10.36 14.03
CA ALA A 311 -16.73 -9.74 15.34
C ALA A 311 -17.53 -8.42 15.42
N LEU A 312 -17.65 -7.67 14.32
CA LEU A 312 -18.46 -6.44 14.25
C LEU A 312 -19.95 -6.68 14.55
N SER A 313 -20.48 -7.89 14.34
CA SER A 313 -21.87 -8.24 14.72
C SER A 313 -22.12 -8.10 16.23
N HIS A 314 -21.06 -8.14 17.03
CA HIS A 314 -21.12 -8.00 18.49
C HIS A 314 -20.79 -6.58 18.97
N GLU A 315 -20.50 -5.64 18.06
CA GLU A 315 -20.13 -4.26 18.39
C GLU A 315 -21.19 -3.25 17.90
N GLU A 316 -21.27 -2.08 18.52
CA GLU A 316 -22.19 -1.00 18.14
C GLU A 316 -21.45 0.08 17.34
N ARG A 317 -20.74 -0.34 16.29
CA ARG A 317 -19.89 0.53 15.47
C ARG A 317 -20.73 1.27 14.43
N VAL A 318 -20.37 2.54 14.22
CA VAL A 318 -20.94 3.42 13.20
C VAL A 318 -19.80 4.11 12.46
N TRP A 319 -19.92 4.20 11.15
CA TRP A 319 -18.92 4.83 10.27
C TRP A 319 -19.58 5.89 9.40
N PRO A 320 -18.84 6.95 9.01
CA PRO A 320 -19.20 7.73 7.83
C PRO A 320 -19.15 6.86 6.57
N HIS A 321 -20.11 7.02 5.67
CA HIS A 321 -20.25 6.24 4.43
C HIS A 321 -18.97 6.27 3.59
N GLY A 322 -18.30 7.41 3.45
CA GLY A 322 -17.07 7.51 2.65
C GLY A 322 -15.92 6.65 3.21
N GLU A 323 -15.77 6.59 4.52
CA GLU A 323 -14.76 5.73 5.16
C GLU A 323 -15.13 4.25 5.03
N TRP A 324 -16.38 3.91 5.33
CA TRP A 324 -16.87 2.54 5.22
C TRP A 324 -16.80 2.03 3.77
N ALA A 325 -17.17 2.86 2.79
CA ALA A 325 -17.04 2.55 1.38
C ALA A 325 -15.60 2.15 1.03
N ARG A 326 -14.63 2.99 1.42
CA ARG A 326 -13.21 2.79 1.12
C ARG A 326 -12.60 1.55 1.77
N TYR A 327 -12.88 1.31 3.05
CA TYR A 327 -12.20 0.27 3.83
C TYR A 327 -12.99 -1.06 3.94
N TYR A 328 -14.28 -1.04 3.62
CA TYR A 328 -15.13 -2.22 3.60
C TYR A 328 -15.65 -2.51 2.20
N ARG A 329 -16.60 -1.72 1.68
CA ARG A 329 -17.34 -2.05 0.43
C ARG A 329 -16.43 -2.24 -0.77
N ASP A 330 -15.50 -1.31 -0.98
CA ASP A 330 -14.67 -1.20 -2.17
C ASP A 330 -13.28 -1.85 -1.96
N HIS A 331 -13.00 -2.35 -0.76
CA HIS A 331 -11.77 -3.09 -0.50
C HIS A 331 -11.78 -4.45 -1.22
N PRO A 332 -10.73 -4.87 -1.95
CA PRO A 332 -10.73 -6.12 -2.71
C PRO A 332 -11.02 -7.36 -1.87
N VAL A 333 -10.43 -7.44 -0.67
CA VAL A 333 -10.62 -8.55 0.28
C VAL A 333 -11.87 -8.37 1.15
N THR A 334 -11.87 -7.38 2.06
CA THR A 334 -12.99 -7.11 2.99
C THR A 334 -14.34 -6.88 2.29
N GLY A 335 -14.31 -6.31 1.08
CA GLY A 335 -15.52 -6.05 0.29
C GLY A 335 -16.25 -7.30 -0.16
N LEU A 336 -15.54 -8.43 -0.33
CA LEU A 336 -16.14 -9.72 -0.67
C LEU A 336 -17.24 -10.11 0.33
N PHE A 337 -16.96 -9.90 1.61
CA PHE A 337 -17.92 -10.17 2.70
C PHE A 337 -18.90 -9.03 2.87
N THR A 338 -18.39 -7.79 2.88
CA THR A 338 -19.18 -6.58 3.14
C THR A 338 -20.39 -6.49 2.21
N ARG A 339 -20.19 -6.73 0.91
CA ARG A 339 -21.23 -6.61 -0.12
C ARG A 339 -22.33 -7.68 -0.03
N ARG A 340 -22.14 -8.71 0.79
CA ARG A 340 -23.09 -9.82 1.03
C ARG A 340 -23.76 -9.75 2.40
N LEU A 341 -23.40 -8.75 3.20
CA LEU A 341 -24.01 -8.48 4.48
C LEU A 341 -25.01 -7.33 4.34
N ILE A 342 -26.07 -7.40 5.13
CA ILE A 342 -27.04 -6.33 5.30
C ILE A 342 -26.41 -5.27 6.20
N TRP A 343 -26.44 -4.02 5.73
CA TRP A 343 -26.03 -2.84 6.46
C TRP A 343 -27.22 -1.91 6.62
N GLU A 344 -27.18 -1.06 7.64
CA GLU A 344 -28.17 0.00 7.83
C GLU A 344 -27.57 1.36 7.47
N TYR A 345 -28.34 2.14 6.72
CA TYR A 345 -28.00 3.48 6.28
C TYR A 345 -28.91 4.47 7.02
N GLU A 346 -28.32 5.48 7.65
CA GLU A 346 -29.08 6.55 8.30
C GLU A 346 -29.77 7.41 7.24
N THR A 347 -31.09 7.57 7.35
CA THR A 347 -31.88 8.41 6.46
C THR A 347 -31.80 9.88 6.90
N PRO A 348 -32.16 10.85 6.04
CA PRO A 348 -32.24 12.26 6.43
C PRO A 348 -33.18 12.54 7.61
N HIS A 349 -34.11 11.62 7.91
CA HIS A 349 -35.05 11.72 9.02
C HIS A 349 -34.53 11.06 10.32
N GLY A 350 -33.28 10.56 10.33
CA GLY A 350 -32.67 9.92 11.49
C GLY A 350 -33.13 8.47 11.74
N THR A 351 -33.87 7.89 10.80
CA THR A 351 -34.22 6.46 10.82
C THR A 351 -33.13 5.62 10.15
N TRP A 352 -33.17 4.31 10.35
CA TRP A 352 -32.19 3.38 9.78
C TRP A 352 -32.87 2.48 8.75
N GLU A 353 -32.37 2.49 7.52
CA GLU A 353 -32.89 1.67 6.42
C GLU A 353 -31.92 0.52 6.14
N PRO A 354 -32.35 -0.75 6.25
CA PRO A 354 -31.53 -1.89 5.86
C PRO A 354 -31.35 -1.97 4.33
N ALA A 355 -30.15 -2.34 3.89
CA ALA A 355 -29.84 -2.48 2.46
C ALA A 355 -28.61 -3.37 2.23
N LEU A 356 -28.46 -3.86 0.99
CA LEU A 356 -27.23 -4.48 0.53
C LEU A 356 -26.33 -3.45 -0.17
N PRO A 357 -25.01 -3.43 0.09
CA PRO A 357 -24.08 -2.57 -0.63
C PRO A 357 -24.00 -2.93 -2.12
N VAL A 358 -23.87 -1.92 -2.97
CA VAL A 358 -23.54 -2.09 -4.39
C VAL A 358 -22.21 -1.36 -4.67
N PRO A 359 -21.17 -2.08 -5.13
CA PRO A 359 -19.85 -1.49 -5.35
C PRO A 359 -19.92 -0.35 -6.37
N GLY A 360 -19.28 0.78 -6.05
CA GLY A 360 -19.21 1.97 -6.90
C GLY A 360 -20.53 2.75 -7.10
N THR A 361 -21.69 2.23 -6.71
CA THR A 361 -23.00 2.83 -7.01
C THR A 361 -23.89 3.07 -5.80
N GLY A 362 -23.54 2.59 -4.60
CA GLY A 362 -24.25 2.87 -3.35
C GLY A 362 -24.81 1.62 -2.68
N PHE A 363 -26.13 1.50 -2.58
CA PHE A 363 -26.82 0.37 -1.96
C PHE A 363 -28.17 0.09 -2.60
N VAL A 364 -28.66 -1.14 -2.46
CA VAL A 364 -29.98 -1.58 -2.89
C VAL A 364 -30.86 -1.85 -1.66
N THR A 365 -31.97 -1.13 -1.60
CA THR A 365 -32.99 -1.23 -0.54
C THR A 365 -33.81 -2.51 -0.70
N LEU A 366 -34.57 -2.89 0.33
CA LEU A 366 -35.46 -4.06 0.29
C LEU A 366 -36.52 -3.95 -0.82
N GLY A 367 -36.96 -2.72 -1.14
CA GLY A 367 -37.88 -2.45 -2.25
C GLY A 367 -37.26 -2.64 -3.63
N GLY A 368 -35.94 -2.86 -3.72
CA GLY A 368 -35.21 -3.07 -4.97
C GLY A 368 -34.61 -1.81 -5.58
N ASP A 369 -34.89 -0.63 -5.01
CA ASP A 369 -34.30 0.63 -5.48
C ASP A 369 -32.81 0.70 -5.17
N THR A 370 -32.00 1.08 -6.16
CA THR A 370 -30.60 1.46 -5.94
C THR A 370 -30.49 2.95 -5.62
N ARG A 371 -29.83 3.28 -4.51
CA ARG A 371 -29.68 4.66 -4.02
C ARG A 371 -28.23 4.98 -3.70
N THR A 372 -27.90 6.27 -3.77
CA THR A 372 -26.62 6.83 -3.30
C THR A 372 -26.88 7.71 -2.08
N VAL A 373 -25.85 7.89 -1.26
CA VAL A 373 -25.90 8.76 -0.07
C VAL A 373 -24.61 9.59 0.02
N PRO A 374 -24.67 10.77 0.67
CA PRO A 374 -23.47 11.55 0.98
C PRO A 374 -22.44 10.75 1.79
N ASP A 375 -21.15 11.07 1.63
CA ASP A 375 -20.05 10.41 2.35
C ASP A 375 -20.11 10.57 3.87
N THR A 376 -20.84 11.56 4.37
CA THR A 376 -21.06 11.81 5.80
C THR A 376 -22.17 10.95 6.40
N THR A 377 -22.95 10.24 5.57
CA THR A 377 -24.09 9.41 6.02
C THR A 377 -23.60 8.31 6.95
N ARG A 378 -24.29 8.10 8.06
CA ARG A 378 -23.86 7.10 9.05
C ARG A 378 -24.30 5.71 8.61
N ILE A 379 -23.35 4.78 8.64
CA ILE A 379 -23.52 3.38 8.27
C ILE A 379 -23.22 2.52 9.49
N ARG A 380 -24.01 1.47 9.71
CA ARG A 380 -23.73 0.46 10.73
C ARG A 380 -24.10 -0.93 10.24
N LEU A 381 -23.51 -1.96 10.84
CA LEU A 381 -23.90 -3.33 10.54
C LEU A 381 -25.31 -3.60 11.09
N TRP A 382 -26.17 -4.19 10.27
CA TRP A 382 -27.51 -4.57 10.68
C TRP A 382 -27.45 -5.71 11.71
N LYS A 383 -28.36 -5.67 12.69
CA LYS A 383 -28.49 -6.70 13.73
C LYS A 383 -29.93 -7.15 13.89
N GLN A 384 -30.12 -8.45 14.04
CA GLN A 384 -31.44 -9.07 14.16
C GLN A 384 -32.25 -8.55 15.35
N ASN A 385 -31.61 -8.25 16.48
CA ASN A 385 -32.30 -7.73 17.67
C ASN A 385 -32.90 -6.32 17.52
N ARG A 386 -32.68 -5.64 16.39
CA ARG A 386 -33.27 -4.32 16.07
C ARG A 386 -34.44 -4.41 15.09
N ALA A 387 -34.75 -5.60 14.59
CA ALA A 387 -35.78 -5.82 13.58
C ALA A 387 -36.95 -6.62 14.15
N ASP A 388 -38.14 -6.38 13.62
CA ASP A 388 -39.32 -7.21 13.86
C ASP A 388 -39.36 -8.41 12.91
N ASP A 389 -40.30 -9.33 13.15
CA ASP A 389 -40.46 -10.54 12.36
C ASP A 389 -40.82 -10.26 10.90
N GLU A 390 -41.54 -9.17 10.63
CA GLU A 390 -41.91 -8.74 9.28
C GLU A 390 -40.66 -8.32 8.48
N GLN A 391 -39.82 -7.45 9.07
CA GLN A 391 -38.57 -7.02 8.48
C GLN A 391 -37.61 -8.20 8.30
N ILE A 392 -37.52 -9.12 9.26
CA ILE A 392 -36.71 -10.35 9.12
C ILE A 392 -37.21 -11.20 7.95
N GLY A 393 -38.54 -11.39 7.83
CA GLY A 393 -39.15 -12.11 6.71
C GLY A 393 -38.85 -11.45 5.36
N ALA A 394 -38.98 -10.13 5.28
CA ALA A 394 -38.67 -9.35 4.07
C ALA A 394 -37.18 -9.45 3.69
N LEU A 395 -36.27 -9.39 4.66
CA LEU A 395 -34.83 -9.55 4.43
C LEU A 395 -34.48 -10.96 3.92
N ARG A 396 -35.10 -12.01 4.48
CA ARG A 396 -34.90 -13.38 4.00
C ARG A 396 -35.35 -13.54 2.54
N ALA A 397 -36.54 -13.05 2.21
CA ALA A 397 -37.05 -13.06 0.83
C ALA A 397 -36.12 -12.27 -0.10
N PHE A 398 -35.69 -11.08 0.33
CA PHE A 398 -34.79 -10.21 -0.42
C PHE A 398 -33.44 -10.86 -0.74
N LEU A 399 -32.84 -11.56 0.23
CA LEU A 399 -31.59 -12.32 0.04
C LEU A 399 -31.79 -13.53 -0.87
N ALA A 400 -32.91 -14.26 -0.74
CA ALA A 400 -33.24 -15.42 -1.54
C ALA A 400 -33.46 -15.06 -3.02
N ASP A 401 -34.25 -14.03 -3.29
CA ASP A 401 -34.54 -13.53 -4.64
C ASP A 401 -33.26 -13.13 -5.39
N ARG A 402 -32.25 -12.65 -4.66
CA ARG A 402 -30.95 -12.22 -5.19
C ARG A 402 -29.87 -13.30 -5.12
N GLN A 403 -30.21 -14.50 -4.63
CA GLN A 403 -29.27 -15.61 -4.45
C GLN A 403 -28.02 -15.21 -3.64
N VAL A 404 -28.20 -14.35 -2.64
CA VAL A 404 -27.11 -13.85 -1.80
C VAL A 404 -26.76 -14.88 -0.72
N SER A 405 -25.73 -15.68 -0.98
CA SER A 405 -25.04 -16.45 0.07
C SER A 405 -24.28 -15.50 1.01
N GLN A 406 -24.71 -15.38 2.26
CA GLN A 406 -24.03 -14.55 3.26
C GLN A 406 -22.78 -15.27 3.82
N PRO A 407 -21.73 -14.53 4.21
CA PRO A 407 -20.53 -15.13 4.82
C PRO A 407 -20.78 -15.67 6.23
N TYR A 408 -21.82 -15.17 6.91
CA TYR A 408 -22.42 -15.71 8.12
C TYR A 408 -23.89 -15.29 8.16
N ASP A 409 -24.69 -16.03 8.91
CA ASP A 409 -26.13 -15.78 8.99
C ASP A 409 -26.43 -14.52 9.83
N GLN A 410 -27.11 -13.54 9.22
CA GLN A 410 -27.61 -12.37 9.94
C GLN A 410 -29.07 -12.55 10.37
N VAL A 411 -29.90 -13.17 9.53
CA VAL A 411 -31.37 -13.16 9.68
C VAL A 411 -31.93 -14.45 10.28
N GLY A 412 -31.09 -15.44 10.56
CA GLY A 412 -31.50 -16.79 10.93
C GLY A 412 -32.01 -17.56 9.71
N ALA A 413 -31.65 -18.84 9.58
CA ALA A 413 -32.29 -19.73 8.62
C ALA A 413 -33.82 -19.75 8.82
N ALA A 414 -34.57 -19.81 7.71
CA ALA A 414 -35.99 -20.16 7.79
C ALA A 414 -36.10 -21.57 8.40
N ALA A 415 -36.93 -21.70 9.44
CA ALA A 415 -37.21 -22.98 10.08
C ALA A 415 -37.87 -23.97 9.10
#